data_AF-A0A164MUE8-F1
#
_entry.id   AF-A0A164MUE8-F1
#
_cell.length_a   1.000
_cell.length_b   1.000
_cell.length_c   1.000
_cell.angle_alpha   90.00
_cell.angle_beta   90.00
_cell.angle_gamma   90.00
#
_symmetry.space_group_name_H-M   'P 1'
#
loop_
_entity.id
_entity.type
_entity.pdbx_description
1 polymer ?
#
loop_
_entity_poly.entity_id
_entity_poly.type
_entity_poly.pdbx_seq_one_letter_code
_entity_poly.pdbx_strand_id
1 'polypeptide(L)' 'SNVHIFADNSAAVLAIQNPEVHPAQLYSLDFRDRRQELEAMGIQVEGSWIPSHMGIEGNERADGLAKEAA' A
#
# COMPACT_ATOMS: atom_id res chain seq x y z
N SER A 1 -16.84 6.11 -3.04
CA SER A 1 -16.06 5.33 -4.01
C SER A 1 -15.09 4.41 -3.27
N ASN A 2 -14.69 3.27 -3.83
CA ASN A 2 -13.72 2.35 -3.19
C ASN A 2 -12.45 2.26 -4.04
N VAL A 3 -11.29 2.36 -3.39
CA VAL A 3 -9.96 2.24 -3.98
C VAL A 3 -9.24 1.07 -3.34
N HIS A 4 -8.81 0.12 -4.15
CA HIS A 4 -8.07 -1.03 -3.69
C HIS A 4 -6.63 -0.96 -4.21
N ILE A 5 -5.66 -1.04 -3.29
CA ILE A 5 -4.23 -0.95 -3.56
C ILE A 5 -3.63 -2.33 -3.34
N PHE A 6 -2.89 -2.82 -4.33
CA PHE A 6 -2.15 -4.07 -4.22
C PHE A 6 -0.65 -3.76 -4.10
N ALA A 7 0.03 -4.48 -3.23
CA ALA A 7 1.48 -4.39 -3.07
C ALA A 7 2.08 -5.78 -2.82
N ASP A 8 3.27 -6.02 -3.33
CA ASP A 8 3.97 -7.30 -3.15
C ASP A 8 4.89 -7.34 -1.92
N ASN A 9 5.16 -6.17 -1.33
CA ASN A 9 5.84 -6.03 -0.05
C ASN A 9 4.87 -6.33 1.10
N SER A 10 4.87 -7.59 1.56
CA SER A 10 4.04 -8.04 2.69
C SER A 10 4.31 -7.25 3.98
N ALA A 11 5.55 -6.82 4.23
CA ALA A 11 5.88 -6.02 5.41
C ALA A 11 5.24 -4.64 5.37
N ALA A 12 5.16 -4.01 4.20
CA ALA A 12 4.49 -2.71 4.02
C ALA A 12 2.97 -2.84 4.26
N VAL A 13 2.34 -3.87 3.70
CA VAL A 13 0.90 -4.15 3.90
C VAL A 13 0.59 -4.41 5.38
N LEU A 14 1.42 -5.19 6.06
CA LEU A 14 1.29 -5.41 7.51
C LEU A 14 1.46 -4.10 8.30
N ALA A 15 2.43 -3.26 7.94
CA ALA A 15 2.70 -2.01 8.63
C ALA A 15 1.52 -1.02 8.53
N ILE A 16 0.89 -0.86 7.36
CA ILE A 16 -0.26 0.03 7.21
C ILE A 16 -1.49 -0.48 7.98
N GLN A 17 -1.63 -1.81 8.13
CA GLN A 17 -2.72 -2.45 8.85
C GLN A 17 -2.52 -2.51 10.38
N ASN A 18 -1.29 -2.43 10.89
CA ASN A 18 -1.00 -2.61 12.32
C ASN A 18 -1.26 -1.34 13.15
N PRO A 19 -2.33 -1.24 13.95
CA PRO A 19 -2.70 -0.01 14.65
C PRO A 19 -1.69 0.45 15.73
N GLU A 20 -0.79 -0.42 16.19
CA GLU A 20 0.16 -0.11 17.25
C GLU A 20 1.25 0.87 16.80
N VAL A 21 1.94 1.52 17.76
CA VAL A 21 3.13 2.35 17.50
C VAL A 21 4.39 1.48 17.59
N HIS A 22 5.24 1.51 16.57
CA HIS A 22 6.49 0.75 16.51
C HIS A 22 7.60 1.51 15.77
N PRO A 23 8.88 1.08 15.84
CA PRO A 23 9.95 1.71 15.08
C PRO A 23 9.70 1.70 13.56
N ALA A 24 10.32 2.66 12.84
CA ALA A 24 10.27 2.80 11.38
C ALA A 24 8.86 3.01 10.77
N GLN A 25 7.95 3.66 11.51
CA GLN A 25 6.56 3.88 11.10
C GLN A 25 6.27 5.12 10.25
N LEU A 26 7.30 5.88 9.87
CA LEU A 26 7.10 7.17 9.19
C LEU A 26 6.10 7.05 8.03
N TYR A 27 6.29 6.08 7.14
CA TYR A 27 5.43 5.89 5.97
C TYR A 27 4.08 5.22 6.28
N SER A 28 3.99 4.38 7.31
CA SER A 28 2.70 3.77 7.68
C SER A 28 1.77 4.75 8.40
N LEU A 29 2.32 5.71 9.15
CA LEU A 29 1.57 6.83 9.73
C LEU A 29 1.11 7.78 8.62
N ASP A 30 2.03 8.17 7.75
CA ASP A 30 1.78 9.02 6.59
C ASP A 30 0.65 8.46 5.68
N PHE A 31 0.63 7.14 5.47
CA PHE A 31 -0.45 6.43 4.79
C PHE A 31 -1.79 6.52 5.53
N ARG A 32 -1.79 6.34 6.87
CA ARG A 32 -3.01 6.41 7.68
C ARG A 32 -3.65 7.79 7.65
N ASP A 33 -2.84 8.84 7.74
CA ASP A 33 -3.33 10.21 7.72
C ASP A 33 -4.02 10.50 6.37
N ARG A 34 -3.38 10.16 5.24
CA ARG A 34 -3.98 10.28 3.90
C ARG A 34 -5.23 9.42 3.73
N ARG A 35 -5.22 8.20 4.26
CA ARG A 35 -6.41 7.34 4.24
C ARG A 35 -7.57 8.01 4.98
N GLN A 36 -7.34 8.59 6.16
CA GLN A 36 -8.38 9.28 6.92
C GLN A 36 -8.93 10.50 6.17
N GLU A 37 -8.08 11.27 5.49
CA GLU A 37 -8.51 12.38 4.63
C GLU A 37 -9.42 11.90 3.49
N LEU A 38 -9.05 10.81 2.82
CA LEU A 38 -9.85 10.19 1.76
C LEU A 38 -11.18 9.64 2.28
N GLU A 39 -11.17 9.01 3.45
CA GLU A 39 -12.37 8.49 4.10
C GLU A 39 -13.33 9.60 4.51
N ALA A 40 -12.82 10.73 4.99
CA ALA A 40 -13.62 11.93 5.26
C ALA A 40 -14.29 12.49 3.99
N MET A 41 -13.74 12.22 2.81
CA MET A 41 -14.32 12.54 1.50
C MET A 41 -15.25 11.43 0.95
N GLY A 42 -15.48 10.35 1.70
CA GLY A 42 -16.32 9.22 1.26
C GLY A 42 -15.61 8.25 0.30
N ILE A 43 -14.27 8.25 0.31
CA ILE A 43 -13.42 7.33 -0.45
C ILE A 43 -12.83 6.31 0.51
N GLN A 44 -13.24 5.06 0.39
CA GLN A 44 -12.65 3.96 1.17
C GLN A 44 -11.38 3.49 0.47
N VAL A 45 -10.32 3.25 1.24
CA VAL A 45 -9.03 2.77 0.73
C VAL A 45 -8.62 1.50 1.46
N GLU A 46 -8.39 0.45 0.70
CA GLU A 46 -7.94 -0.85 1.22
C GLU A 46 -6.60 -1.24 0.60
N GLY A 47 -5.68 -1.75 1.41
CA GLY A 47 -4.40 -2.29 0.98
C GLY A 47 -4.34 -3.80 1.16
N SER A 48 -4.01 -4.54 0.10
CA SER A 48 -3.89 -5.99 0.10
C SER A 48 -2.55 -6.46 -0.46
N TRP A 49 -2.03 -7.53 0.14
CA TRP A 49 -0.82 -8.17 -0.34
C TRP A 49 -1.09 -9.10 -1.53
N ILE A 50 -0.18 -9.12 -2.49
CA ILE A 50 -0.13 -10.10 -3.58
C ILE A 50 1.29 -10.67 -3.73
N PRO A 51 1.45 -11.91 -4.22
CA PRO A 51 2.78 -12.46 -4.43
C PRO A 51 3.50 -11.79 -5.61
N SER A 52 4.79 -11.50 -5.42
CA SER A 52 5.67 -10.97 -6.49
C SER A 52 6.04 -12.06 -7.50
N HIS A 53 6.34 -11.67 -8.74
CA HIS A 53 6.86 -12.53 -9.82
C HIS A 53 5.99 -13.73 -10.18
N MET A 54 4.67 -13.60 -10.01
CA MET A 54 3.68 -14.63 -10.35
C MET A 54 2.99 -14.38 -11.70
N GLY A 55 3.45 -13.39 -12.48
CA GLY A 55 2.83 -13.03 -13.75
C GLY A 55 1.53 -12.24 -13.59
N ILE A 56 1.32 -11.60 -12.43
CA ILE A 56 0.21 -10.67 -12.21
C ILE A 56 0.56 -9.38 -12.97
N GLU A 57 -0.02 -9.21 -14.16
CA GLU A 57 0.33 -8.14 -15.11
C GLU A 57 0.45 -6.75 -14.46
N GLY A 58 -0.50 -6.39 -13.59
CA GLY A 58 -0.47 -5.11 -12.88
C GLY A 58 0.73 -4.94 -11.93
N ASN A 59 1.12 -6.00 -11.23
CA ASN A 59 2.28 -5.99 -10.34
C ASN A 59 3.58 -5.96 -11.14
N GLU A 60 3.71 -6.80 -12.17
CA GLU A 60 4.92 -6.84 -13.00
C GLU A 60 5.18 -5.49 -13.67
N ARG A 61 4.11 -4.81 -14.12
CA ARG A 61 4.23 -3.45 -14.67
C ARG A 61 4.67 -2.44 -13.60
N ALA A 62 4.10 -2.51 -12.39
CA ALA A 62 4.48 -1.63 -11.29
C ALA A 62 5.96 -1.84 -10.89
N ASP A 63 6.41 -3.10 -10.80
CA ASP A 63 7.80 -3.45 -10.51
C ASP A 63 8.77 -2.95 -11.58
N GLY A 64 8.39 -3.07 -12.86
CA GLY A 64 9.18 -2.55 -13.97
C GLY A 64 9.38 -1.04 -13.86
N LEU A 65 8.29 -0.29 -13.65
CA LEU A 65 8.32 1.16 -13.49
C LEU A 65 9.12 1.60 -12.26
N ALA A 66 9.02 0.87 -11.15
CA ALA A 66 9.77 1.17 -9.93
C ALA A 66 11.28 0.97 -10.14
N LYS A 67 11.69 -0.07 -10.88
CA LYS A 67 13.11 -0.34 -11.22
C LYS A 67 13.68 0.70 -12.17
N GLU A 68 12.88 1.23 -13.09
CA GLU A 68 13.30 2.31 -13.99
C GLU A 68 13.52 3.65 -13.29
N ALA A 69 12.88 3.87 -12.14
CA ALA A 69 12.94 5.11 -11.37
C ALA A 69 13.99 5.13 -10.25
N ALA A 70 14.72 4.02 -10.04
CA ALA A 70 15.73 3.85 -8.99
C ALA A 70 17.13 4.33 -9.44
#